data_AF-C1D2C6-F1
#
_entry.id   AF-C1D2C6-F1
#
_cell.length_a   1.000
_cell.length_b   1.000
_cell.length_c   1.000
_cell.angle_alpha   90.00
_cell.angle_beta   90.00
_cell.angle_gamma   90.00
#
_symmetry.space_group_name_H-M   'P 1'
#
loop_
_entity.id
_entity.type
_entity.pdbx_description
1 polymer ?
#
loop_
_entity_poly.entity_id
_entity_poly.type
_entity_poly.pdbx_seq_one_letter_code
_entity_poly.pdbx_strand_id
1 'polypeptide(L)'
;MTAAASAPLDSTHNQQTFDTCIALTLQMIAAIEFSPTLPGTQPTREMILEFAGQVERNAQDIALMSSRASEDVHQQGTEIYTQLCAARNEPLQVAYHALHSAAFLGLGGGLTTATMLATVSVALRILANQHGRLTH
;
A
#
# COMPACT_ATOMS: atom_id res chain seq x y z
N MET A 1 9.89 31.25 8.82
CA MET A 1 9.65 29.87 9.30
C MET A 1 8.15 29.66 9.39
N THR A 2 7.54 29.04 8.39
CA THR A 2 6.14 28.60 8.45
C THR A 2 6.12 27.17 8.96
N ALA A 3 5.76 26.98 10.23
CA ALA A 3 5.49 25.65 10.77
C ALA A 3 4.25 25.10 10.05
N ALA A 4 4.42 24.01 9.30
CA ALA A 4 3.29 23.29 8.72
C ALA A 4 2.42 22.78 9.88
N ALA A 5 1.14 23.14 9.87
CA ALA A 5 0.19 22.63 10.84
C ALA A 5 0.04 21.12 10.63
N SER A 6 0.56 20.32 11.56
CA SER A 6 0.31 18.88 11.58
C SER A 6 -1.19 18.67 11.81
N ALA A 7 -1.90 18.14 10.82
CA ALA A 7 -3.29 17.76 10.99
C ALA A 7 -3.39 16.67 12.07
N PRO A 8 -4.35 16.76 13.02
CA PRO A 8 -4.47 15.78 14.08
C PRO A 8 -4.77 14.40 13.49
N LEU A 9 -4.04 13.39 13.97
CA LEU A 9 -4.26 11.97 13.63
C LEU A 9 -5.70 11.54 13.96
N ASP A 10 -6.32 12.16 14.97
CA ASP A 10 -7.68 11.86 15.44
C ASP A 10 -8.80 12.55 14.65
N SER A 11 -8.52 13.12 13.47
CA SER A 11 -9.59 13.69 12.66
C SER A 11 -10.44 12.59 12.03
N THR A 12 -11.77 12.66 12.18
CA THR A 12 -12.71 11.71 11.56
C THR A 12 -12.50 11.60 10.05
N HIS A 13 -12.14 12.71 9.40
CA HIS A 13 -11.83 12.74 7.98
C HIS A 13 -10.62 11.88 7.64
N ASN A 14 -9.53 12.00 8.39
CA ASN A 14 -8.32 11.20 8.15
C ASN A 14 -8.60 9.71 8.34
N GLN A 15 -9.37 9.35 9.39
CA GLN A 15 -9.77 7.96 9.63
C GLN A 15 -10.59 7.41 8.45
N GLN A 16 -11.57 8.15 7.94
CA GLN A 16 -12.37 7.73 6.79
C GLN A 16 -11.53 7.57 5.52
N THR A 17 -10.57 8.47 5.29
CA THR A 17 -9.64 8.38 4.16
C THR A 17 -8.76 7.14 4.28
N PHE A 18 -8.26 6.85 5.49
CA PHE A 18 -7.48 5.64 5.76
C PHE A 18 -8.31 4.36 5.53
N ASP A 19 -9.52 4.28 6.09
CA ASP A 19 -10.40 3.12 5.92
C ASP A 19 -10.74 2.89 4.44
N THR A 20 -10.97 3.97 3.70
CA THR A 20 -11.19 3.93 2.24
C THR A 20 -9.94 3.42 1.51
N CYS A 21 -8.75 3.89 1.88
CA CYS A 21 -7.50 3.41 1.33
C CYS A 21 -7.33 1.90 1.55
N ILE A 22 -7.59 1.41 2.77
CA ILE A 22 -7.52 -0.03 3.08
C ILE A 22 -8.51 -0.83 2.25
N ALA A 23 -9.77 -0.39 2.19
CA ALA A 23 -10.83 -1.08 1.46
C ALA A 23 -10.53 -1.17 -0.05
N LEU A 24 -10.14 -0.06 -0.68
CA LEU A 24 -9.79 -0.03 -2.10
C LEU A 24 -8.54 -0.87 -2.40
N THR A 25 -7.56 -0.87 -1.49
CA THR A 25 -6.36 -1.69 -1.65
C THR A 25 -6.68 -3.17 -1.58
N LEU A 26 -7.55 -3.58 -0.64
CA LEU A 26 -8.05 -4.94 -0.56
C LEU A 26 -8.80 -5.34 -1.83
N GLN A 27 -9.65 -4.44 -2.36
CA GLN A 27 -10.38 -4.68 -3.60
C GLN A 27 -9.44 -4.87 -4.80
N MET A 28 -8.39 -4.05 -4.92
CA MET A 28 -7.37 -4.22 -5.98
C MET A 28 -6.64 -5.55 -5.86
N ILE A 29 -6.20 -5.93 -4.65
CA ILE A 29 -5.52 -7.21 -4.41
C ILE A 29 -6.45 -8.38 -4.76
N ALA A 30 -7.72 -8.33 -4.34
CA ALA A 30 -8.72 -9.34 -4.66
C ALA A 30 -8.98 -9.42 -6.17
N ALA A 31 -9.06 -8.30 -6.88
CA ALA A 31 -9.23 -8.28 -8.33
C ALA A 31 -8.04 -8.96 -9.06
N ILE A 32 -6.82 -8.76 -8.56
CA ILE A 32 -5.63 -9.46 -9.07
C ILE A 32 -5.69 -10.95 -8.78
N GLU A 33 -6.04 -11.35 -7.55
CA GLU A 33 -6.11 -12.75 -7.12
C GLU A 33 -7.18 -13.54 -7.89
N PHE A 34 -8.38 -12.99 -8.01
CA PHE A 34 -9.53 -13.70 -8.58
C PHE A 34 -9.67 -13.55 -10.09
N SER A 35 -8.87 -12.70 -10.73
CA SER A 35 -8.84 -12.52 -12.20
C SER A 35 -8.88 -13.84 -13.00
N PRO A 36 -8.09 -14.89 -12.68
CA PRO A 36 -8.13 -16.16 -13.42
C PRO A 36 -9.48 -16.88 -13.36
N THR A 37 -10.30 -16.57 -12.34
CA THR A 37 -11.59 -17.23 -12.08
C THR A 37 -12.79 -16.36 -12.41
N LEU A 38 -12.61 -15.04 -12.56
CA LEU A 38 -13.67 -14.05 -12.79
C LEU A 38 -13.38 -13.22 -14.06
N PRO A 39 -13.78 -13.72 -15.24
CA PRO A 39 -13.58 -13.01 -16.51
C PRO A 39 -14.17 -11.59 -16.46
N GLY A 40 -13.41 -10.61 -16.97
CA GLY A 40 -13.85 -9.20 -17.03
C GLY A 40 -13.55 -8.37 -15.78
N THR A 41 -12.96 -8.95 -14.73
CA THR A 41 -12.54 -8.21 -13.51
C THR A 41 -11.04 -7.94 -13.45
N GLN A 42 -10.28 -8.37 -14.47
CA GLN A 42 -8.82 -8.28 -14.47
C GLN A 42 -8.35 -6.82 -14.58
N PRO A 43 -7.65 -6.28 -13.57
CA PRO A 43 -7.05 -4.97 -13.68
C PRO A 43 -5.90 -5.02 -14.70
N THR A 44 -5.79 -4.00 -15.54
CA THR A 44 -4.66 -3.88 -16.47
C THR A 44 -3.38 -3.56 -15.70
N ARG A 45 -2.22 -3.82 -16.32
CA ARG A 45 -0.92 -3.47 -15.75
C ARG A 45 -0.87 -1.98 -15.36
N GLU A 46 -1.35 -1.11 -16.23
CA GLU A 46 -1.36 0.33 -16.05
C GLU A 46 -2.24 0.74 -14.86
N MET A 47 -3.42 0.11 -14.72
CA MET A 47 -4.30 0.33 -13.57
C MET A 47 -3.63 -0.08 -12.26
N ILE A 48 -2.93 -1.22 -12.22
CA ILE A 48 -2.23 -1.68 -11.01
C ILE A 48 -1.10 -0.70 -10.65
N LEU A 49 -0.34 -0.22 -11.63
CA LEU A 49 0.76 0.73 -11.40
C LEU A 49 0.28 2.09 -10.92
N GLU A 50 -0.79 2.62 -11.52
CA GLU A 50 -1.41 3.87 -11.10
C GLU A 50 -1.92 3.76 -9.66
N PHE A 51 -2.60 2.65 -9.35
CA PHE A 51 -3.11 2.38 -8.01
C PHE A 51 -1.97 2.24 -6.99
N ALA A 52 -0.89 1.53 -7.34
CA ALA A 52 0.30 1.43 -6.48
C ALA A 52 0.90 2.82 -6.17
N GLY A 53 0.91 3.73 -7.15
CA GLY A 53 1.31 5.12 -6.93
C GLY A 53 0.38 5.87 -5.96
N GLN A 54 -0.93 5.59 -5.99
CA GLN A 54 -1.86 6.17 -5.02
C GLN A 54 -1.65 5.64 -3.60
N VAL A 55 -1.43 4.32 -3.45
CA VAL A 55 -1.13 3.71 -2.15
C VAL A 55 0.15 4.31 -1.54
N GLU A 56 1.17 4.53 -2.37
CA GLU A 56 2.42 5.16 -1.96
C GLU A 56 2.24 6.62 -1.51
N ARG A 57 1.43 7.40 -2.23
CA ARG A 57 1.08 8.77 -1.79
C ARG A 57 0.39 8.75 -0.44
N ASN A 58 -0.59 7.86 -0.26
CA ASN A 58 -1.29 7.71 1.02
C ASN A 58 -0.33 7.32 2.16
N ALA A 59 0.66 6.46 1.88
CA ALA A 59 1.70 6.11 2.84
C ALA A 59 2.55 7.33 3.23
N GLN A 60 2.96 8.15 2.26
CA GLN A 60 3.70 9.39 2.53
C GLN A 60 2.88 10.38 3.37
N ASP A 61 1.59 10.55 3.06
CA ASP A 61 0.69 11.41 3.83
C ASP A 61 0.58 10.96 5.29
N ILE A 62 0.46 9.66 5.54
CA ILE A 62 0.44 9.09 6.91
C ILE A 62 1.77 9.34 7.63
N ALA A 63 2.90 9.18 6.96
CA ALA A 63 4.21 9.47 7.55
C ALA A 63 4.36 10.95 7.91
N LEU A 64 3.90 11.86 7.04
CA LEU A 64 3.85 13.30 7.30
C LEU A 64 3.00 13.63 8.53
N MET A 65 1.81 13.03 8.64
CA MET A 65 0.92 13.20 9.79
C MET A 65 1.55 12.69 11.10
N SER A 66 2.38 11.65 11.03
CA SER A 66 3.12 11.11 12.18
C SER A 66 4.36 11.94 12.60
N SER A 67 4.54 13.13 12.01
CA SER A 67 5.72 14.00 12.22
C SER A 67 7.05 13.36 11.79
N ARG A 68 7.02 12.39 10.86
CA ARG A 68 8.19 11.68 10.31
C ARG A 68 8.43 12.06 8.84
N ALA A 69 8.32 13.35 8.54
CA ALA A 69 8.37 13.90 7.18
C ALA A 69 9.68 13.67 6.40
N SER A 70 10.78 13.38 7.10
CA SER A 70 12.11 13.17 6.48
C SER A 70 12.43 11.70 6.20
N GLU A 71 11.55 10.78 6.57
CA GLU A 71 11.83 9.36 6.42
C GLU A 71 11.47 8.89 5.01
N ASP A 72 12.39 8.14 4.38
CA ASP A 72 12.16 7.55 3.06
C ASP A 72 11.28 6.29 3.20
N VAL A 73 9.97 6.54 3.27
CA VAL A 73 8.94 5.50 3.40
C VAL A 73 8.99 4.50 2.25
N HIS A 74 9.39 4.95 1.05
CA HIS A 74 9.54 4.07 -0.11
C HIS A 74 10.67 3.06 0.10
N GLN A 75 11.84 3.54 0.50
CA GLN A 75 13.00 2.70 0.79
C GLN A 75 12.68 1.71 1.92
N GLN A 76 12.09 2.18 3.01
CA GLN A 76 11.66 1.30 4.11
C GLN A 76 10.65 0.25 3.65
N GLY A 77 9.67 0.64 2.82
CA GLY A 77 8.68 -0.28 2.26
C GLY A 77 9.31 -1.37 1.40
N THR A 78 10.36 -1.03 0.64
CA THR A 78 11.14 -1.96 -0.19
C THR A 78 11.97 -2.93 0.66
N GLU A 79 12.55 -2.45 1.75
CA GLU A 79 13.30 -3.28 2.70
C GLU A 79 12.38 -4.30 3.38
N ILE A 80 11.22 -3.84 3.88
CA ILE A 80 10.21 -4.72 4.49
C ILE A 80 9.64 -5.70 3.47
N TYR A 81 9.40 -5.27 2.22
CA TYR A 81 8.99 -6.18 1.14
C TYR A 81 10.01 -7.31 0.97
N THR A 82 11.29 -6.98 0.91
CA THR A 82 12.38 -7.96 0.73
C THR A 82 12.43 -8.96 1.89
N GLN A 83 12.27 -8.48 3.12
CA GLN A 83 12.21 -9.32 4.32
C GLN A 83 10.98 -10.24 4.32
N LEU A 84 9.81 -9.72 3.98
CA LEU A 84 8.58 -10.50 3.91
C LEU A 84 8.64 -11.53 2.79
N CYS A 85 9.21 -11.20 1.63
CA CYS A 85 9.42 -12.15 0.54
C CYS A 85 10.30 -13.32 0.93
N ALA A 86 11.32 -13.10 1.76
CA ALA A 86 12.15 -14.18 2.29
C ALA A 86 11.36 -15.17 3.17
N ALA A 87 10.23 -14.74 3.75
CA ALA A 87 9.36 -15.55 4.61
C ALA A 87 8.03 -15.99 3.95
N ARG A 88 7.62 -15.33 2.86
CA ARG A 88 6.36 -15.47 2.13
C ARG A 88 6.69 -15.36 0.65
N ASN A 89 6.84 -16.49 -0.03
CA ASN A 89 7.46 -16.59 -1.35
C ASN A 89 6.78 -15.80 -2.49
N GLU A 90 5.57 -15.26 -2.27
CA GLU A 90 4.75 -14.67 -3.34
C GLU A 90 4.38 -13.20 -3.08
N PRO A 91 4.52 -12.30 -4.08
CA PRO A 91 4.18 -10.88 -3.93
C PRO A 91 2.74 -10.63 -3.47
N LEU A 92 1.79 -11.47 -3.90
CA LEU A 92 0.38 -11.36 -3.50
C LEU A 92 0.20 -11.59 -1.99
N GLN A 93 0.88 -12.60 -1.45
CA GLN A 93 0.84 -12.89 0.00
C GLN A 93 1.50 -11.77 0.80
N VAL A 94 2.57 -11.18 0.29
CA VAL A 94 3.21 -10.01 0.92
C VAL A 94 2.27 -8.81 0.92
N ALA A 95 1.56 -8.54 -0.19
CA ALA A 95 0.57 -7.47 -0.26
C ALA A 95 -0.55 -7.67 0.77
N TYR A 96 -1.11 -8.88 0.88
CA TYR A 96 -2.10 -9.19 1.92
C TYR A 96 -1.56 -9.00 3.33
N HIS A 97 -0.38 -9.54 3.63
CA HIS A 97 0.19 -9.47 4.96
C HIS A 97 0.48 -8.04 5.40
N ALA A 98 1.09 -7.25 4.51
CA ALA A 98 1.37 -5.84 4.77
C ALA A 98 0.08 -5.03 4.90
N LEU A 99 -0.93 -5.27 4.06
CA LEU A 99 -2.22 -4.59 4.17
C LEU A 99 -2.94 -4.91 5.49
N HIS A 100 -2.96 -6.19 5.89
CA HIS A 100 -3.54 -6.59 7.18
C HIS A 100 -2.77 -5.97 8.36
N SER A 101 -1.45 -5.90 8.27
CA SER A 101 -0.63 -5.23 9.29
C SER A 101 -0.95 -3.75 9.38
N ALA A 102 -1.06 -3.05 8.24
CA ALA A 102 -1.46 -1.65 8.19
C ALA A 102 -2.85 -1.44 8.79
N ALA A 103 -3.83 -2.27 8.41
CA ALA A 103 -5.20 -2.19 8.93
C ALA A 103 -5.27 -2.45 10.45
N PHE A 104 -4.48 -3.39 10.96
CA PHE A 104 -4.39 -3.68 12.40
C PHE A 104 -3.77 -2.52 13.19
N LEU A 105 -2.71 -1.91 12.65
CA LEU A 105 -2.04 -0.78 13.28
C LEU A 105 -2.87 0.50 13.25
N GLY A 106 -3.66 0.69 12.17
CA GLY A 106 -4.44 1.90 11.94
C GLY A 106 -3.58 3.16 11.78
N LEU A 107 -4.21 4.34 11.78
CA LEU A 107 -3.48 5.61 11.73
C LEU A 107 -2.58 5.83 12.97
N GLY A 108 -2.96 5.29 14.12
CA GLY A 108 -2.18 5.38 15.36
C GLY A 108 -0.80 4.71 15.26
N GLY A 109 -0.62 3.74 14.36
CA GLY A 109 0.68 3.13 14.07
C GLY A 109 1.66 4.05 13.34
N GLY A 110 1.20 5.20 12.84
CA GLY A 110 2.01 6.27 12.25
C GLY A 110 2.93 5.75 11.15
N LEU A 111 4.24 5.96 11.32
CA LEU A 111 5.27 5.54 10.38
C LEU A 111 5.20 4.05 10.06
N THR A 112 4.97 3.16 11.03
CA THR A 112 4.92 1.73 10.76
C THR A 112 3.76 1.37 9.83
N THR A 113 2.61 2.01 10.00
CA THR A 113 1.46 1.88 9.08
C THR A 113 1.81 2.39 7.68
N ALA A 114 2.48 3.54 7.59
CA ALA A 114 2.97 4.08 6.34
C ALA A 114 3.94 3.12 5.62
N THR A 115 4.93 2.57 6.34
CA THR A 115 5.88 1.60 5.80
C THR A 115 5.16 0.36 5.26
N MET A 116 4.17 -0.17 6.00
CA MET A 116 3.39 -1.32 5.53
C MET A 116 2.60 -1.01 4.26
N LEU A 117 1.99 0.18 4.14
CA LEU A 117 1.32 0.59 2.90
C LEU A 117 2.31 0.79 1.74
N ALA A 118 3.50 1.35 2.00
CA ALA A 118 4.54 1.42 0.98
C ALA A 118 5.00 0.02 0.53
N THR A 119 5.12 -0.94 1.45
CA THR A 119 5.36 -2.35 1.10
C THR A 119 4.26 -2.92 0.20
N VAL A 120 2.99 -2.59 0.43
CA VAL A 120 1.90 -2.97 -0.48
C VAL A 120 2.10 -2.36 -1.86
N SER A 121 2.47 -1.08 -1.96
CA SER A 121 2.76 -0.43 -3.24
C SER A 121 3.89 -1.15 -4.01
N VAL A 122 4.97 -1.52 -3.33
CA VAL A 122 6.08 -2.29 -3.91
C VAL A 122 5.59 -3.65 -4.44
N ALA A 123 4.80 -4.38 -3.64
CA ALA A 123 4.24 -5.66 -4.04
C ALA A 123 3.32 -5.54 -5.27
N LEU A 124 2.47 -4.52 -5.32
CA LEU A 124 1.60 -4.24 -6.46
C LEU A 124 2.39 -3.92 -7.75
N ARG A 125 3.46 -3.13 -7.66
CA ARG A 125 4.35 -2.86 -8.81
C ARG A 125 4.97 -4.14 -9.36
N ILE A 126 5.34 -5.08 -8.49
CA ILE A 126 5.90 -6.37 -8.89
C ILE A 126 4.81 -7.24 -9.55
N LEU A 127 3.61 -7.30 -8.97
CA LEU A 127 2.46 -8.00 -9.56
C LEU A 127 2.08 -7.46 -10.94
N ALA A 128 2.11 -6.14 -11.12
CA ALA A 128 1.84 -5.49 -12.41
C ALA A 128 2.85 -5.91 -13.49
N ASN A 129 4.13 -6.00 -13.13
CA ASN A 129 5.19 -6.44 -14.05
C ASN A 129 5.10 -7.94 -14.37
N GLN A 130 4.59 -8.75 -13.44
CA GLN A 130 4.29 -10.17 -13.71
C GLN A 130 3.08 -10.32 -14.64
N HIS A 131 2.02 -9.51 -14.45
CA HIS A 131 0.86 -9.46 -15.33
C HIS A 131 1.25 -9.17 -16.79
N GLY A 132 2.09 -8.15 -17.01
CA GLY A 132 2.55 -7.78 -18.36
C GLY A 132 3.37 -8.86 -19.09
N ARG A 133 3.96 -9.82 -18.37
CA ARG A 133 4.72 -10.94 -18.98
C ARG A 133 3.84 -12.11 -19.41
N LEU A 134 2.63 -12.22 -18.87
CA LEU A 134 1.70 -13.32 -19.18
C LEU A 134 0.77 -12.98 -20.36
N THR A 135 0.69 -11.70 -20.74
CA THR A 135 -0.20 -11.20 -21.81
C THR A 135 0.51 -10.91 -23.15
N HIS A 136 1.83 -11.09 -23.22
CA HIS A 136 2.66 -10.92 -24.43
C HIS A 136 3.23 -12.26 -24.89
#